data_AF-A0A6I1NQH5-F1
#
_entry.id   AF-A0A6I1NQH5-F1
#
_cell.length_a   1.000
_cell.length_b   1.000
_cell.length_c   1.000
_cell.angle_alpha   90.00
_cell.angle_beta   90.00
_cell.angle_gamma   90.00
#
_symmetry.space_group_name_H-M   'P 1'
#
loop_
_entity.id
_entity.type
_entity.pdbx_description
1 polymer ?
#
loop_
_entity_poly.entity_id
_entity_poly.type
_entity_poly.pdbx_seq_one_letter_code
_entity_poly.pdbx_strand_id
1 'polypeptide(L)'
;MTQLEITLINTARQELESVKGLYSKHDQVVIKADGRDDYLKHLYALHALLRFGHQADTGMSVEGAKALLEIEQEHAEAFAALITSHAWQPK
;
A
#
# COMPACT_ATOMS: atom_id res chain seq x y z
N MET A 1 -19.36 -8.38 5.98
CA MET A 1 -18.76 -7.05 5.89
C MET A 1 -19.83 -5.99 5.65
N THR A 2 -19.67 -4.82 6.23
CA THR A 2 -20.54 -3.65 6.06
C THR A 2 -20.20 -2.85 4.80
N GLN A 3 -21.09 -1.94 4.39
CA GLN A 3 -20.81 -1.05 3.26
C GLN A 3 -19.59 -0.16 3.51
N LEU A 4 -19.41 0.31 4.76
CA LEU A 4 -18.25 1.10 5.13
C LEU A 4 -16.95 0.30 4.99
N GLU A 5 -16.91 -0.93 5.48
CA GLU A 5 -15.75 -1.81 5.35
C GLU A 5 -15.39 -2.06 3.89
N ILE A 6 -16.39 -2.36 3.05
CA ILE A 6 -16.18 -2.56 1.61
C ILE A 6 -15.60 -1.29 0.98
N THR A 7 -16.10 -0.11 1.33
CA THR A 7 -15.56 1.17 0.84
C THR A 7 -14.11 1.35 1.29
N LEU A 8 -13.79 1.13 2.56
CA LEU A 8 -12.43 1.26 3.09
C LEU A 8 -11.45 0.31 2.39
N ILE A 9 -11.85 -0.95 2.18
CA ILE A 9 -11.05 -1.97 1.49
C ILE A 9 -10.82 -1.58 0.03
N ASN A 10 -11.87 -1.13 -0.68
CA ASN A 10 -11.76 -0.70 -2.07
C ASN A 10 -10.86 0.52 -2.21
N THR A 11 -10.96 1.49 -1.29
CA THR A 11 -10.06 2.66 -1.27
C THR A 11 -8.63 2.21 -0.99
N ALA A 12 -8.38 1.38 0.02
CA ALA A 12 -7.04 0.86 0.31
C ALA A 12 -6.43 0.12 -0.89
N ARG A 13 -7.23 -0.67 -1.61
CA ARG A 13 -6.83 -1.34 -2.85
C ARG A 13 -6.44 -0.35 -3.95
N GLN A 14 -7.23 0.72 -4.14
CA GLN A 14 -6.94 1.76 -5.12
C GLN A 14 -5.65 2.52 -4.78
N GLU A 15 -5.43 2.85 -3.52
CA GLU A 15 -4.20 3.50 -3.06
C GLU A 15 -2.99 2.57 -3.27
N LEU A 16 -3.11 1.27 -2.97
CA LEU A 16 -2.06 0.27 -3.24
C LEU A 16 -1.70 0.19 -4.72
N GLU A 17 -2.68 0.11 -5.62
CA GLU A 17 -2.40 0.07 -7.05
C GLU A 17 -1.75 1.37 -7.56
N SER A 18 -2.11 2.51 -6.98
CA SER A 18 -1.48 3.80 -7.30
C SER A 18 -0.01 3.83 -6.84
N VAL A 19 0.28 3.33 -5.64
CA VAL A 19 1.63 3.15 -5.11
C VAL A 19 2.45 2.20 -6.00
N LYS A 20 1.91 1.01 -6.33
CA LYS A 20 2.57 0.03 -7.20
C LYS A 20 2.83 0.60 -8.60
N GLY A 21 1.89 1.37 -9.15
CA GLY A 21 2.05 2.03 -10.44
C GLY A 21 3.22 3.02 -10.48
N LEU A 22 3.62 3.57 -9.33
CA LEU A 22 4.79 4.45 -9.21
C LEU A 22 6.09 3.64 -9.05
N TYR A 23 6.05 2.45 -8.43
CA TYR A 23 7.20 1.53 -8.42
C TYR A 23 7.66 1.16 -9.83
N SER A 24 6.72 0.90 -10.74
CA SER A 24 7.00 0.51 -12.13
C SER A 24 7.53 1.65 -13.01
N LYS A 25 7.30 2.92 -12.64
CA LYS A 25 7.68 4.09 -13.44
C LYS A 25 9.07 4.63 -13.09
N HIS A 26 9.61 4.23 -11.94
CA HIS A 26 10.92 4.67 -11.48
C HIS A 26 11.88 3.47 -11.53
N ASP A 27 12.64 3.38 -12.62
CA ASP A 27 13.79 2.47 -12.83
C ASP A 27 14.96 2.72 -11.84
N GLN A 28 14.71 3.51 -10.81
CA GLN A 28 15.60 3.83 -9.71
C GLN A 28 14.75 3.90 -8.44
N VAL A 29 15.32 3.45 -7.31
CA VAL A 29 14.72 3.56 -5.96
C VAL A 29 14.39 5.02 -5.59
N VAL A 30 14.90 5.99 -6.34
CA VAL A 30 14.62 7.42 -6.14
C VAL A 30 13.42 7.82 -6.99
N ILE A 31 12.26 7.91 -6.34
CA ILE A 31 11.08 8.56 -6.90
C ILE A 31 11.46 10.01 -7.18
N LYS A 32 11.45 10.39 -8.47
CA LYS A 32 11.81 11.73 -8.93
C LYS A 32 10.88 12.76 -8.30
N ALA A 33 11.36 14.01 -8.20
CA ALA A 33 10.63 15.08 -7.52
C ALA A 33 9.21 15.33 -8.08
N ASP A 34 8.97 15.01 -9.35
CA ASP A 34 7.67 15.12 -10.03
C ASP A 34 6.68 14.00 -9.64
N GLY A 35 7.15 12.83 -9.23
CA GLY A 35 6.32 11.70 -8.76
C GLY A 35 6.31 11.49 -7.25
N ARG A 36 7.15 12.21 -6.51
CA ARG A 36 7.34 12.03 -5.06
C ARG A 36 6.10 12.42 -4.27
N ASP A 37 5.49 13.55 -4.61
CA ASP A 37 4.33 14.05 -3.88
C ASP A 37 3.11 13.12 -4.08
N ASP A 38 2.90 12.64 -5.30
CA ASP A 38 1.87 11.65 -5.60
C ASP A 38 2.13 10.33 -4.89
N TYR A 39 3.38 9.84 -4.88
CA TYR A 39 3.75 8.65 -4.12
C TYR A 39 3.43 8.79 -2.64
N LEU A 40 3.90 9.87 -2.00
CA LEU A 40 3.70 10.10 -0.57
C LEU A 40 2.21 10.24 -0.23
N LYS A 41 1.45 10.93 -1.08
CA LYS A 41 -0.01 11.07 -0.94
C LYS A 41 -0.69 9.69 -0.90
N HIS A 42 -0.42 8.84 -1.89
CA HIS A 42 -1.03 7.51 -1.97
C HIS A 42 -0.53 6.57 -0.87
N LEU A 43 0.76 6.61 -0.54
CA LEU A 43 1.35 5.81 0.54
C LEU A 43 0.75 6.16 1.90
N TYR A 44 0.63 7.45 2.22
CA TYR A 44 0.08 7.88 3.51
C TYR A 44 -1.41 7.58 3.62
N ALA A 45 -2.17 7.74 2.54
CA ALA A 45 -3.57 7.34 2.50
C ALA A 45 -3.72 5.83 2.73
N LEU A 46 -2.91 5.01 2.06
CA LEU A 46 -2.87 3.56 2.27
C LEU A 46 -2.57 3.20 3.73
N HIS A 47 -1.47 3.71 4.29
CA HIS A 47 -1.09 3.39 5.68
C HIS A 47 -2.13 3.85 6.72
N ALA A 48 -2.79 4.99 6.49
CA ALA A 48 -3.86 5.46 7.36
C ALA A 48 -5.05 4.48 7.37
N LEU A 49 -5.43 3.95 6.21
CA LEU A 49 -6.52 2.96 6.09
C LEU A 49 -6.13 1.61 6.70
N LEU A 50 -4.92 1.13 6.45
CA LEU A 50 -4.42 -0.14 6.98
C LEU A 50 -4.39 -0.17 8.51
N ARG A 51 -4.29 1.00 9.15
CA ARG A 51 -4.32 1.10 10.61
C ARG A 51 -5.61 0.53 11.22
N PHE A 52 -6.73 0.60 10.50
CA PHE A 52 -8.00 0.02 10.97
C PHE A 52 -7.97 -1.52 11.06
N GLY A 53 -7.11 -2.19 10.29
CA GLY A 53 -6.93 -3.65 10.37
C GLY A 53 -6.19 -4.10 11.64
N HIS A 54 -5.40 -3.21 12.25
CA HIS A 54 -4.60 -3.51 13.45
C HIS A 54 -5.27 -3.10 14.76
N GLN A 55 -6.18 -2.13 14.70
CA GLN A 55 -6.74 -1.52 15.89
C GLN A 55 -7.95 -2.32 16.38
N ALA A 56 -8.00 -2.59 17.68
CA ALA A 56 -9.19 -3.14 18.32
C ALA A 56 -10.31 -2.08 18.39
N ASP A 57 -11.55 -2.55 18.54
CA ASP A 57 -12.73 -1.69 18.77
C ASP A 57 -12.98 -0.63 17.68
N THR A 58 -12.59 -0.89 16.43
CA THR A 58 -12.85 -0.02 15.28
C THR A 58 -14.28 -0.12 14.74
N GLY A 59 -15.04 -1.11 15.20
CA GLY A 59 -16.32 -1.49 14.63
C GLY A 59 -16.20 -2.30 13.33
N MET A 60 -14.99 -2.69 12.93
CA MET A 60 -14.78 -3.60 11.81
C MET A 60 -15.08 -5.05 12.18
N SER A 61 -15.63 -5.80 11.23
CA SER A 61 -15.70 -7.26 11.29
C SER A 61 -14.30 -7.88 11.17
N VAL A 62 -14.16 -9.13 11.64
CA VAL A 62 -12.91 -9.89 11.54
C VAL A 62 -12.46 -10.03 10.09
N GLU A 63 -13.40 -10.26 9.18
CA GLU A 63 -13.15 -10.37 7.74
C GLU A 63 -12.68 -9.04 7.15
N GLY A 64 -13.29 -7.93 7.56
CA GLY A 64 -12.90 -6.60 7.11
C GLY A 64 -11.49 -6.23 7.56
N ALA A 65 -11.17 -6.47 8.83
CA ALA A 65 -9.83 -6.25 9.37
C ALA A 65 -8.79 -7.14 8.66
N LYS A 66 -9.11 -8.43 8.47
CA LYS A 66 -8.25 -9.37 7.75
C LYS A 66 -7.97 -8.92 6.30
N ALA A 67 -8.99 -8.43 5.59
CA ALA A 67 -8.82 -7.94 4.22
C ALA A 67 -7.86 -6.74 4.13
N LEU A 68 -7.87 -5.84 5.12
CA LEU A 68 -6.89 -4.76 5.20
C LEU A 68 -5.48 -5.30 5.46
N LEU A 69 -5.31 -6.26 6.37
CA LEU A 69 -4.01 -6.86 6.65
C LEU A 69 -3.44 -7.62 5.44
N GLU A 70 -4.30 -8.23 4.61
CA GLU A 70 -3.88 -8.84 3.34
C GLU A 70 -3.34 -7.78 2.36
N ILE A 71 -3.99 -6.60 2.27
CA ILE A 71 -3.50 -5.48 1.45
C ILE A 71 -2.14 -4.97 1.96
N GLU A 72 -1.94 -4.90 3.29
CA GLU A 72 -0.64 -4.53 3.87
C GLU A 72 0.46 -5.51 3.51
N GLN A 73 0.16 -6.81 3.58
CA GLN A 73 1.10 -7.86 3.20
C GLN A 73 1.49 -7.75 1.73
N GLU A 74 0.52 -7.54 0.83
CA GLU A 74 0.78 -7.32 -0.59
C GLU A 74 1.65 -6.06 -0.84
N HIS A 75 1.43 -4.99 -0.09
CA HIS A 75 2.27 -3.80 -0.15
C HIS A 75 3.72 -4.09 0.26
N ALA A 76 3.90 -4.81 1.37
CA ALA A 76 5.23 -5.18 1.87
C ALA A 76 6.00 -6.03 0.85
N GLU A 77 5.33 -6.99 0.21
CA GLU A 77 5.92 -7.84 -0.84
C GLU A 77 6.32 -7.01 -2.07
N ALA A 78 5.44 -6.13 -2.54
CA ALA A 78 5.73 -5.26 -3.68
C ALA A 78 6.94 -4.34 -3.39
N PHE A 79 7.01 -3.77 -2.19
CA PHE A 79 8.13 -2.92 -1.79
C PHE A 79 9.44 -3.71 -1.65
N ALA A 80 9.40 -4.92 -1.09
CA ALA A 80 10.56 -5.80 -1.01
C ALA A 80 11.08 -6.16 -2.41
N ALA A 81 10.19 -6.46 -3.36
CA ALA A 81 10.54 -6.72 -4.75
C ALA A 81 11.20 -5.50 -5.44
N LEU A 82 10.71 -4.30 -5.16
CA LEU A 82 11.33 -3.06 -5.65
C LEU A 82 12.77 -2.91 -5.12
N ILE A 83 12.99 -3.09 -3.81
CA ILE A 83 14.31 -2.94 -3.21
C ILE A 83 15.28 -4.00 -3.77
N THR A 84 14.86 -5.25 -3.81
CA THR A 84 15.71 -6.37 -4.26
C THR A 84 16.06 -6.30 -5.73
N SER A 85 15.14 -5.85 -6.60
CA SER A 85 15.43 -5.64 -8.03
C SER A 85 16.49 -4.55 -8.28
N HIS A 86 16.66 -3.61 -7.35
CA HIS A 86 17.66 -2.54 -7.45
C HIS A 86 18.93 -2.79 -6.61
N ALA A 87 18.93 -3.78 -5.71
CA ALA A 87 20.02 -4.05 -4.77
C ALA A 87 21.14 -4.97 -5.33
N TRP A 88 21.09 -5.41 -6.59
CA TRP A 88 22.12 -6.29 -7.15
C TRP A 88 22.53 -5.92 -8.58
N GLN A 89 23.73 -5.34 -8.73
CA GLN A 89 24.54 -5.46 -9.94
C GLN A 89 25.99 -5.75 -9.53
N PRO A 90 26.46 -7.01 -9.61
CA PRO A 90 27.87 -7.30 -9.49
C PRO A 90 28.58 -6.75 -10.73
N LYS A 91 29.66 -6.01 -10.48
CA LYS A 91 30.62 -5.61 -11.51
C LYS A 91 31.39 -6.82 -12.04
#